data_AF-A0A843ISA4-F1
#
_entry.id   AF-A0A843ISA4-F1
#
_cell.length_a   1.000
_cell.length_b   1.000
_cell.length_c   1.000
_cell.angle_alpha   90.00
_cell.angle_beta   90.00
_cell.angle_gamma   90.00
#
_symmetry.space_group_name_H-M   'P 1'
#
loop_
_entity.id
_entity.type
_entity.pdbx_description
1 polymer ?
#
loop_
_entity_poly.entity_id
_entity_poly.type
_entity_poly.pdbx_seq_one_letter_code
_entity_poly.pdbx_strand_id
1 'polypeptide(L)' 'MQKFIPLSVPNLKGNEKKYVDDAITQEWVSTGGAYITQMEKTVAEYVHTPDAVACQSGTA' A
#
# COMPACT_ATOMS: atom_id res chain seq x y z
N MET A 1 33.03 -14.42 4.62
CA MET A 1 31.81 -14.37 3.78
C MET A 1 31.73 -12.99 3.16
N GLN A 2 31.61 -12.87 1.84
CA GLN A 2 31.42 -11.55 1.22
C GLN A 2 30.05 -10.99 1.62
N LYS A 3 30.00 -9.69 1.92
CA LYS A 3 28.77 -9.00 2.27
C LYS A 3 27.88 -8.91 1.03
N PHE A 4 26.70 -9.52 1.07
CA PHE A 4 25.73 -9.45 -0.01
C PHE A 4 25.24 -7.99 -0.19
N ILE A 5 25.23 -7.49 -1.42
CA ILE A 5 24.69 -6.18 -1.78
C ILE A 5 23.44 -6.41 -2.63
N PRO A 6 22.23 -6.20 -2.09
CA PRO A 6 20.99 -6.37 -2.84
C PRO A 6 20.80 -5.23 -3.85
N LEU A 7 20.19 -5.52 -5.00
CA LEU A 7 19.83 -4.50 -6.01
C LEU A 7 18.62 -3.66 -5.61
N SER A 8 17.65 -4.26 -4.93
CA SER A 8 16.44 -3.59 -4.46
C SER A 8 15.95 -4.24 -3.18
N VAL A 9 15.55 -3.42 -2.22
CA VAL A 9 14.96 -3.85 -0.95
C VAL A 9 13.73 -2.99 -0.65
N PRO A 10 12.64 -3.56 -0.12
CA PRO A 10 11.49 -2.78 0.31
C PRO A 10 11.88 -1.73 1.37
N ASN A 11 11.32 -0.53 1.26
CA ASN A 11 11.54 0.55 2.23
C ASN A 11 10.27 0.77 3.05
N LEU A 12 10.17 0.14 4.22
CA LEU A 12 9.04 0.25 5.15
C LEU A 12 9.45 1.11 6.36
N LYS A 13 9.65 2.41 6.16
CA LYS A 13 10.18 3.36 7.17
C LYS A 13 9.21 4.48 7.54
N GLY A 14 8.02 4.51 6.94
CA GLY A 14 6.96 5.46 7.23
C GLY A 14 5.89 4.85 8.13
N ASN A 15 4.62 5.07 7.74
CA ASN A 15 3.45 4.62 8.50
C ASN A 15 2.98 3.21 8.12
N GLU A 16 3.73 2.44 7.33
CA GLU A 16 3.28 1.17 6.77
C GLU A 16 2.88 0.19 7.88
N LYS A 17 3.71 0.05 8.92
CA LYS A 17 3.38 -0.80 10.08
C LYS A 17 2.13 -0.32 10.81
N LYS A 18 1.99 1.00 11.02
CA LYS A 18 0.84 1.59 11.72
C LYS A 18 -0.46 1.25 11.01
N TYR A 19 -0.51 1.40 9.69
CA TYR A 19 -1.73 1.14 8.92
C TYR A 19 -2.06 -0.36 8.85
N VAL A 20 -1.04 -1.22 8.77
CA VAL A 20 -1.25 -2.68 8.82
C VAL A 20 -1.78 -3.11 10.19
N ASP A 21 -1.19 -2.63 11.28
CA ASP A 21 -1.65 -2.95 12.64
C ASP A 21 -3.09 -2.45 12.88
N ASP A 22 -3.43 -1.26 12.35
CA ASP A 22 -4.78 -0.71 12.45
C ASP A 22 -5.80 -1.54 11.66
N ALA A 23 -5.47 -1.97 10.44
CA ALA A 23 -6.34 -2.85 9.65
C ALA A 23 -6.61 -4.19 10.35
N ILE A 24 -5.59 -4.76 11.02
CA ILE A 24 -5.73 -5.97 11.84
C ILE A 24 -6.62 -5.70 13.05
N THR A 25 -6.40 -4.59 13.75
CA THR A 25 -7.18 -4.19 14.95
C THR A 25 -8.66 -4.00 14.62
N GLN A 26 -8.95 -3.47 13.43
CA GLN A 26 -10.31 -3.29 12.93
C GLN A 26 -10.92 -4.58 12.37
N GLU A 27 -10.13 -5.66 12.25
CA GLU A 27 -10.51 -6.93 11.61
C GLU A 27 -10.86 -6.79 10.12
N TRP A 28 -10.52 -5.65 9.50
CA TRP A 28 -10.76 -5.34 8.09
C TRP A 28 -9.51 -5.62 7.25
N VAL A 29 -9.21 -6.90 7.07
CA VAL A 29 -8.05 -7.39 6.30
C VAL A 29 -8.38 -7.85 4.87
N SER A 30 -9.66 -7.74 4.47
CA SER A 30 -10.14 -8.09 3.13
C SER A 30 -10.27 -6.84 2.24
N THR A 31 -10.78 -7.01 1.02
CA THR A 31 -10.93 -5.96 -0.01
C THR A 31 -12.01 -4.90 0.29
N GLY A 32 -12.57 -4.87 1.49
CA GLY A 32 -13.59 -3.90 1.90
C GLY A 32 -13.12 -2.86 2.92
N GLY A 33 -11.83 -2.84 3.27
CA GLY A 33 -11.29 -1.91 4.28
C GLY A 33 -11.14 -0.47 3.77
N ALA A 34 -11.26 0.50 4.68
CA ALA A 34 -11.21 1.94 4.37
C ALA A 34 -9.90 2.40 3.70
N TYR A 35 -8.80 1.69 3.95
CA TYR A 35 -7.50 1.99 3.36
C TYR A 35 -7.46 1.86 1.84
N ILE A 36 -8.34 1.05 1.23
CA ILE A 36 -8.41 0.90 -0.22
C ILE A 36 -8.96 2.18 -0.86
N THR A 37 -10.13 2.64 -0.39
CA THR A 37 -10.74 3.90 -0.86
C THR A 37 -9.83 5.10 -0.61
N GLN A 38 -9.12 5.12 0.52
CA GLN A 38 -8.16 6.17 0.82
C GLN A 38 -6.96 6.14 -0.14
N MET A 39 -6.42 4.96 -0.45
CA MET A 39 -5.33 4.80 -1.41
C MET A 39 -5.74 5.27 -2.80
N GLU A 40 -6.90 4.83 -3.28
CA GLU A 40 -7.46 5.23 -4.58
C GLU A 40 -7.58 6.75 -4.70
N LYS A 41 -8.21 7.39 -3.70
CA LYS A 41 -8.33 8.85 -3.66
C LYS A 41 -6.96 9.55 -3.65
N THR A 42 -6.04 9.11 -2.79
CA THR A 42 -4.72 9.74 -2.65
C THR A 42 -3.89 9.59 -3.93
N VAL A 43 -3.97 8.44 -4.60
CA VAL A 43 -3.28 8.20 -5.86
C VAL A 43 -3.88 9.05 -6.98
N ALA A 44 -5.21 9.14 -7.07
CA ALA A 44 -5.89 9.99 -8.06
C ALA A 44 -5.48 11.45 -7.93
N GLU A 45 -5.46 11.98 -6.70
CA GLU A 45 -4.98 13.33 -6.37
C GLU A 45 -3.50 13.52 -6.75
N TYR A 46 -2.64 12.56 -6.42
CA TYR A 46 -1.20 12.61 -6.68
C TYR A 46 -0.85 12.63 -8.18
N VAL A 47 -1.56 11.84 -9.01
CA VAL A 47 -1.30 11.77 -10.45
C VAL A 47 -2.19 12.69 -11.29
N HIS A 48 -3.03 13.50 -10.65
CA HIS A 48 -3.91 14.49 -11.28
C HIS A 48 -4.91 13.87 -12.28
N THR A 49 -5.53 12.76 -11.91
CA THR A 49 -6.60 12.10 -12.66
C THR A 49 -7.92 12.18 -11.89
N PRO A 50 -9.10 12.10 -12.55
CA PRO A 50 -10.38 12.08 -11.85
C PRO A 50 -10.51 10.92 -10.86
N ASP A 51 -10.05 9.72 -11.24
CA ASP A 51 -10.22 8.49 -10.47
C ASP A 51 -9.00 7.55 -10.60
N ALA A 52 -8.79 6.71 -9.59
CA ALA A 52 -7.83 5.61 -9.58
C ALA A 52 -8.47 4.37 -8.96
N VAL A 53 -8.04 3.17 -9.38
CA VAL A 53 -8.59 1.89 -8.91
C VAL A 53 -7.45 1.01 -8.38
N ALA A 54 -7.66 0.43 -7.21
CA ALA A 54 -6.73 -0.50 -6.60
C ALA A 54 -6.91 -1.91 -7.22
N CYS A 55 -5.87 -2.41 -7.88
CA CYS A 55 -5.81 -3.79 -8.36
C CYS A 55 -4.88 -4.64 -7.49
N GLN A 56 -5.11 -5.95 -7.46
CA GLN A 56 -4.28 -6.90 -6.70
C GLN A 56 -2.85 -7.04 -7.25
N SER A 57 -2.63 -6.68 -8.53
CA SER A 57 -1.32 -6.58 -9.16
C SER A 57 -1.40 -5.65 -10.38
N GLY A 58 -0.25 -5.31 -10.99
CA GLY A 58 -0.23 -4.52 -12.22
C GLY A 58 -0.63 -5.28 -13.49
N THR A 59 -0.84 -6.60 -13.41
CA THR A 59 -1.27 -7.43 -14.56
C THR A 59 -2.79 -7.64 -14.58
N ALA A 60 -3.42 -7.62 -13.41
CA ALA A 60 -4.86 -7.85 -13.22
C ALA A 60 -5.68 -6.65 -13.69
#